data_AF-A0ABD3LNZ6-F1
#
_entry.id   AF-A0ABD3LNZ6-F1
#
_cell.length_a   1.000
_cell.length_b   1.000
_cell.length_c   1.000
_cell.angle_alpha   90.00
_cell.angle_beta   90.00
_cell.angle_gamma   90.00
#
_symmetry.space_group_name_H-M   'P 1'
#
loop_
_entity.id
_entity.type
_entity.pdbx_description
1 polymer ?
#
loop_
_entity_poly.entity_id
_entity_poly.type
_entity_poly.pdbx_seq_one_letter_code
_entity_poly.pdbx_strand_id
1 'polypeptide(L)'
;MASALAWANCRGCGGIVHLRQVHEAYSAKFLSHPIFIAGLIKYRERTWVLRSASSKQLRRSLLPHPDPGPNYSKFMEEYTLKEIEGYELSLNVIPPPRVAPPDHEDMLHSRLMQEGDALTVAFDFFLISKRLFADLILSFQDLQKSQPFFLRSNWKDAFKVIEMELGFMYDVFFTKATIVHHFWGGVLRSISFSSTAAALIAFCLIDLSGYSSATVGISLILLGGAIGLELYAIFGLLSSDWTMLWMSRHDNLRAEMRGLISRLHSLSINKRWSNCVAQFNMLSSCLEDRRVRCCGLLNWIHKQLEDYQDDQMEPVSEYLKKSIFEQLLEKSNKARLENTVDFRLCKELCSYRGEGVLKKFKCIEKLGWSIEVEFDQSIILWHIATDLCLNSDDGGNQDPDTERREAIRVTSNYMLFVLMKRPFMLPDGIGQIRLQDTRAEAEVFIQERKDIRNKSLACKKLLTVDTRISPIHVKGDRSKSVLFDACRLATSLR
;
A
#
# COMPACT_ATOMS: atom_id res chain seq x y z
N MET A 1 -50.97 -78.03 18.64
CA MET A 1 -52.03 -77.13 18.14
C MET A 1 -52.20 -75.89 19.04
N ALA A 2 -51.11 -75.17 19.36
CA ALA A 2 -51.16 -73.86 20.05
C ALA A 2 -49.81 -73.12 19.99
N SER A 3 -49.20 -73.02 18.80
CA SER A 3 -47.92 -72.31 18.62
C SER A 3 -47.81 -71.68 17.22
N ALA A 4 -48.94 -71.17 16.71
CA ALA A 4 -49.05 -70.49 15.42
C ALA A 4 -49.77 -69.13 15.52
N LEU A 5 -49.69 -68.45 16.68
CA LEU A 5 -50.36 -67.17 16.92
C LEU A 5 -49.45 -66.04 17.46
N ALA A 6 -48.12 -66.21 17.42
CA ALA A 6 -47.18 -65.18 17.89
C ALA A 6 -46.25 -64.60 16.80
N TRP A 7 -46.51 -64.89 15.52
CA TRP A 7 -45.70 -64.40 14.39
C TRP A 7 -46.39 -63.32 13.53
N ALA A 8 -47.54 -62.83 13.96
CA ALA A 8 -48.35 -61.87 13.19
C ALA A 8 -48.40 -60.44 13.78
N ASN A 9 -47.54 -60.07 14.74
CA ASN A 9 -47.65 -58.76 15.40
C ASN A 9 -46.37 -57.91 15.52
N CYS A 10 -45.37 -58.12 14.65
CA CYS A 10 -44.21 -57.21 14.57
C CYS A 10 -43.62 -57.07 13.15
N ARG A 11 -44.47 -57.03 12.10
CA ARG A 11 -44.04 -56.63 10.74
C ARG A 11 -44.53 -55.26 10.29
N GLY A 12 -45.05 -54.44 11.21
CA GLY A 12 -45.46 -53.05 10.93
C GLY A 12 -44.39 -52.00 11.21
N CYS A 13 -43.58 -52.17 12.26
CA CYS A 13 -42.64 -51.12 12.70
C CYS A 13 -41.26 -51.20 12.03
N GLY A 14 -40.76 -52.38 11.66
CA GLY A 14 -39.43 -52.54 11.05
C GLY A 14 -39.30 -51.91 9.67
N GLY A 15 -40.35 -51.99 8.84
CA GLY A 15 -40.39 -51.36 7.51
C GLY A 15 -40.45 -49.84 7.58
N ILE A 16 -41.18 -49.28 8.56
CA ILE A 16 -41.28 -47.83 8.77
C ILE A 16 -39.97 -47.27 9.32
N VAL A 17 -39.30 -47.97 10.25
CA VAL A 17 -37.98 -47.56 10.76
C VAL A 17 -36.92 -47.66 9.66
N HIS A 18 -36.95 -48.70 8.83
CA HIS A 18 -35.99 -48.87 7.73
C HIS A 18 -36.25 -47.90 6.57
N LEU A 19 -37.51 -47.59 6.24
CA LEU A 19 -37.88 -46.54 5.29
C LEU A 19 -37.58 -45.15 5.84
N ARG A 20 -37.75 -44.92 7.14
CA ARG A 20 -37.39 -43.67 7.82
C ARG A 20 -35.88 -43.48 7.88
N GLN A 21 -35.09 -44.52 8.16
CA GLN A 21 -33.62 -44.47 8.08
C GLN A 21 -33.11 -44.29 6.65
N VAL A 22 -33.73 -44.94 5.66
CA VAL A 22 -33.38 -44.74 4.25
C VAL A 22 -33.79 -43.34 3.81
N HIS A 23 -34.95 -42.83 4.23
CA HIS A 23 -35.41 -41.47 3.94
C HIS A 23 -34.54 -40.42 4.63
N GLU A 24 -34.17 -40.61 5.90
CA GLU A 24 -33.23 -39.75 6.64
C GLU A 24 -31.83 -39.77 6.00
N ALA A 25 -31.34 -40.93 5.57
CA ALA A 25 -30.08 -41.04 4.83
C ALA A 25 -30.14 -40.39 3.44
N TYR A 26 -31.28 -40.48 2.74
CA TYR A 26 -31.48 -39.81 1.45
C TYR A 26 -31.65 -38.29 1.60
N SER A 27 -32.37 -37.82 2.62
CA SER A 27 -32.56 -36.41 2.93
C SER A 27 -31.26 -35.76 3.41
N ALA A 28 -30.47 -36.45 4.22
CA ALA A 28 -29.13 -36.01 4.62
C ALA A 28 -28.18 -35.91 3.40
N LYS A 29 -28.25 -36.87 2.48
CA LYS A 29 -27.53 -36.78 1.20
C LYS A 29 -27.99 -35.57 0.40
N PHE A 30 -29.29 -35.33 0.25
CA PHE A 30 -29.81 -34.20 -0.53
C PHE A 30 -29.36 -32.83 0.01
N LEU A 31 -29.28 -32.66 1.33
CA LEU A 31 -28.78 -31.42 1.95
C LEU A 31 -27.25 -31.28 1.84
N SER A 32 -26.51 -32.40 1.90
CA SER A 32 -25.05 -32.39 1.91
C SER A 32 -24.42 -31.98 0.56
N HIS A 33 -25.01 -32.37 -0.57
CA HIS A 33 -24.47 -32.05 -1.91
C HIS A 33 -24.36 -30.54 -2.18
N PRO A 34 -25.41 -29.72 -2.00
CA PRO A 34 -25.32 -28.29 -2.25
C PRO A 34 -24.34 -27.59 -1.29
N ILE A 35 -24.33 -27.98 -0.01
CA ILE A 35 -23.39 -27.44 0.97
C ILE A 35 -21.95 -27.79 0.60
N PHE A 36 -21.70 -29.02 0.15
CA PHE A 36 -20.38 -29.48 -0.28
C PHE A 36 -19.89 -28.75 -1.53
N ILE A 37 -20.75 -28.53 -2.52
CA ILE A 37 -20.42 -27.75 -3.73
C ILE A 37 -20.05 -26.31 -3.36
N ALA A 38 -20.86 -25.64 -2.55
CA ALA A 38 -20.57 -24.28 -2.08
C ALA A 38 -19.24 -24.23 -1.28
N GLY A 39 -19.01 -25.23 -0.42
CA GLY A 39 -17.78 -25.37 0.34
C GLY A 39 -16.53 -25.54 -0.55
N LEU A 40 -16.60 -26.41 -1.56
CA LEU A 40 -15.51 -26.62 -2.52
C LEU A 40 -15.19 -25.35 -3.31
N ILE A 41 -16.21 -24.62 -3.76
CA ILE A 41 -16.03 -23.34 -4.47
C ILE A 41 -15.29 -22.35 -3.56
N LYS A 42 -15.77 -22.14 -2.34
CA LYS A 42 -15.16 -21.20 -1.37
C LYS A 42 -13.71 -21.58 -1.03
N TYR A 43 -13.44 -22.86 -0.85
CA TYR A 43 -12.10 -23.35 -0.52
C TYR A 43 -11.13 -23.18 -1.69
N ARG A 44 -11.57 -23.53 -2.91
CA ARG A 44 -10.77 -23.35 -4.14
C ARG A 44 -10.50 -21.87 -4.40
N GLU A 45 -11.52 -21.00 -4.25
CA GLU A 45 -11.36 -19.56 -4.37
C GLU A 45 -10.32 -19.02 -3.39
N ARG A 46 -10.41 -19.37 -2.10
CA ARG A 46 -9.45 -18.91 -1.09
C ARG A 46 -8.02 -19.32 -1.45
N THR A 47 -7.85 -20.58 -1.88
CA THR A 47 -6.54 -21.11 -2.27
C THR A 47 -5.99 -20.39 -3.49
N TRP A 48 -6.84 -20.12 -4.49
CA TRP A 48 -6.44 -19.42 -5.70
C TRP A 48 -6.11 -17.95 -5.46
N VAL A 49 -6.87 -17.25 -4.61
CA VAL A 49 -6.59 -15.86 -4.19
C VAL A 49 -5.24 -15.79 -3.49
N LEU A 50 -4.99 -16.64 -2.50
CA LEU A 50 -3.72 -16.66 -1.77
C LEU A 50 -2.54 -16.94 -2.70
N ARG A 51 -2.71 -17.86 -3.67
CA ARG A 51 -1.68 -18.14 -4.68
C ARG A 51 -1.44 -16.95 -5.61
N SER A 52 -2.51 -16.27 -6.05
CA SER A 52 -2.44 -15.16 -7.01
C SER A 52 -1.89 -13.87 -6.39
N ALA A 53 -2.18 -13.63 -5.11
CA ALA A 53 -1.66 -12.50 -4.34
C ALA A 53 -0.15 -12.60 -4.03
N SER A 54 0.48 -13.76 -4.26
CA SER A 54 1.92 -13.92 -4.06
C SER A 54 2.70 -13.05 -5.05
N SER A 55 3.65 -12.23 -4.56
CA SER A 55 4.50 -11.39 -5.42
C SER A 55 5.23 -12.20 -6.50
N LYS A 56 5.67 -13.42 -6.18
CA LYS A 56 6.29 -14.34 -7.14
C LYS A 56 5.35 -14.71 -8.28
N GLN A 57 4.08 -14.98 -7.98
CA GLN A 57 3.08 -15.34 -8.99
C GLN A 57 2.67 -14.11 -9.82
N LEU A 58 2.51 -12.95 -9.18
CA LEU A 58 2.27 -11.68 -9.86
C LEU A 58 3.41 -11.34 -10.83
N ARG A 59 4.66 -11.47 -10.38
CA ARG A 59 5.84 -11.26 -11.24
C ARG A 59 5.85 -12.20 -12.43
N ARG A 60 5.59 -13.49 -12.21
CA ARG A 60 5.52 -14.48 -13.30
C ARG A 60 4.42 -14.18 -14.32
N SER A 61 3.28 -13.62 -13.90
CA SER A 61 2.18 -13.31 -14.83
C SER A 61 2.39 -12.03 -15.63
N LEU A 62 3.25 -11.13 -15.16
CA LEU A 62 3.57 -9.85 -15.82
C LEU A 62 4.85 -9.88 -16.66
N LEU A 63 5.70 -10.91 -16.48
CA LEU A 63 6.90 -11.05 -17.29
C LEU A 63 6.53 -11.25 -18.76
N PRO A 64 6.99 -10.38 -19.67
CA PRO A 64 6.83 -10.61 -21.10
C PRO A 64 7.63 -11.84 -21.52
N HIS A 65 7.31 -12.36 -22.70
CA HIS A 65 8.14 -13.41 -23.30
C HIS A 65 9.56 -12.86 -23.50
N PRO A 66 10.61 -13.67 -23.25
CA PRO A 66 11.99 -13.23 -23.45
C PRO A 66 12.19 -12.72 -24.88
N ASP A 67 12.54 -11.44 -25.00
CA ASP A 67 12.90 -10.81 -26.27
C ASP A 67 14.40 -10.49 -26.22
N PRO A 68 15.24 -11.19 -27.00
CA PRO A 68 16.68 -10.91 -27.06
C PRO A 68 16.98 -9.57 -27.77
N GLY A 69 15.98 -8.90 -28.34
CA GLY A 69 16.15 -7.73 -29.17
C GLY A 69 16.78 -8.06 -30.53
N PRO A 70 17.20 -7.02 -31.29
CA PRO A 70 17.94 -7.22 -32.53
C PRO A 70 19.22 -8.03 -32.29
N ASN A 71 19.57 -8.92 -33.24
CA ASN A 71 20.78 -9.72 -33.13
C ASN A 71 22.03 -8.82 -33.27
N TYR A 72 22.56 -8.40 -32.13
CA TYR A 72 23.73 -7.54 -32.03
C TYR A 72 24.97 -8.14 -32.69
N SER A 73 25.20 -9.46 -32.52
CA SER A 73 26.36 -10.12 -33.13
C SER A 73 26.34 -10.00 -34.66
N LYS A 74 25.19 -10.28 -35.27
CA LYS A 74 25.01 -10.13 -36.72
C LYS A 74 25.12 -8.67 -37.18
N PHE A 75 24.58 -7.74 -36.40
CA PHE A 75 24.72 -6.31 -36.69
C PHE A 75 26.18 -5.86 -36.66
N MET A 76 26.96 -6.32 -35.66
CA MET A 76 28.38 -6.00 -35.55
C MET A 76 29.21 -6.65 -36.65
N GLU A 77 28.92 -7.90 -37.02
CA GLU A 77 29.54 -8.56 -38.17
C GLU A 77 29.32 -7.75 -39.46
N GLU A 78 28.09 -7.31 -39.72
CA GLU A 78 27.75 -6.48 -40.88
C GLU A 78 28.39 -5.08 -40.81
N TYR A 79 28.44 -4.48 -39.63
CA TYR A 79 29.11 -3.19 -39.40
C TYR A 79 30.61 -3.29 -39.71
N THR A 80 31.30 -4.29 -39.15
CA THR A 80 32.74 -4.51 -39.37
C THR A 80 33.05 -4.84 -40.84
N LEU A 81 32.21 -5.62 -41.52
CA LEU A 81 32.37 -5.86 -42.95
C LEU A 81 32.30 -4.57 -43.77
N LYS A 82 31.30 -3.72 -43.51
CA LYS A 82 31.15 -2.44 -44.22
C LYS A 82 32.27 -1.45 -43.92
N GLU A 83 32.82 -1.49 -42.71
CA GLU A 83 34.00 -0.69 -42.33
C GLU A 83 35.24 -1.13 -43.12
N ILE A 84 35.48 -2.45 -43.22
CA ILE A 84 36.60 -3.02 -44.01
C ILE A 84 36.43 -2.73 -45.50
N GLU A 85 35.21 -2.74 -46.02
CA GLU A 85 34.89 -2.41 -47.42
C GLU A 85 35.02 -0.89 -47.73
N GLY A 86 35.33 -0.06 -46.74
CA GLY A 86 35.59 1.37 -46.90
C GLY A 86 34.35 2.26 -46.95
N TYR A 87 33.19 1.76 -46.50
CA TYR A 87 31.98 2.58 -46.39
C TYR A 87 32.09 3.57 -45.22
N GLU A 88 31.61 4.80 -45.44
CA GLU A 88 31.45 5.78 -44.37
C GLU A 88 30.20 5.45 -43.55
N LEU A 89 30.40 4.95 -42.33
CA LEU A 89 29.33 4.45 -41.46
C LEU A 89 28.83 5.56 -40.52
N SER A 90 27.56 5.91 -40.61
CA SER A 90 26.87 6.76 -39.63
C SER A 90 25.92 5.92 -38.77
N LEU A 91 26.12 5.95 -37.45
CA LEU A 91 25.23 5.27 -36.51
C LEU A 91 23.99 6.13 -36.26
N ASN A 92 22.91 5.84 -36.98
CA ASN A 92 21.61 6.44 -36.68
C ASN A 92 21.02 5.73 -35.45
N VAL A 93 21.30 6.28 -34.26
CA VAL A 93 20.56 5.91 -33.05
C VAL A 93 19.10 6.26 -33.31
N ILE A 94 18.25 5.25 -33.52
CA ILE A 94 16.81 5.45 -33.67
C ILE A 94 16.34 6.08 -32.35
N PRO A 95 15.94 7.36 -32.34
CA PRO A 95 15.40 7.95 -31.13
C PRO A 95 14.14 7.16 -30.75
N PRO A 96 13.86 7.00 -29.45
CA PRO A 96 12.64 6.32 -29.03
C PRO A 96 11.42 6.94 -29.72
N PRO A 97 10.37 6.15 -30.00
CA PRO A 97 9.20 6.62 -30.74
C PRO A 97 8.70 7.96 -30.19
N ARG A 98 8.64 8.97 -31.06
CA ARG A 98 8.08 10.27 -30.71
C ARG A 98 6.58 10.10 -30.62
N VAL A 99 6.02 10.09 -29.42
CA VAL A 99 4.58 10.32 -29.26
C VAL A 99 4.36 11.78 -29.65
N ALA A 100 3.54 12.01 -30.68
CA ALA A 100 3.19 13.37 -31.08
C ALA A 100 2.62 14.10 -29.85
N PRO A 101 3.01 15.37 -29.60
CA PRO A 101 2.33 16.16 -28.60
C PRO A 101 0.83 16.15 -28.93
N PRO A 102 -0.06 15.94 -27.94
CA PRO A 102 -1.49 15.97 -28.19
C PRO A 102 -1.86 17.28 -28.87
N ASP A 103 -2.68 17.18 -29.92
CA ASP A 103 -3.16 18.32 -30.68
C ASP A 103 -3.66 19.43 -29.76
N HIS A 104 -3.36 20.68 -30.14
CA HIS A 104 -3.75 21.90 -29.46
C HIS A 104 -5.27 22.17 -29.57
N GLU A 105 -6.10 21.20 -29.20
CA GLU A 105 -7.54 21.42 -28.96
C GLU A 105 -7.99 20.56 -27.78
N ASP A 106 -7.73 21.09 -26.57
CA ASP A 106 -8.71 21.11 -25.47
C ASP A 106 -8.15 21.96 -24.32
N MET A 107 -8.02 23.25 -24.62
CA MET A 107 -7.79 24.29 -23.63
C MET A 107 -9.13 24.70 -23.01
N LEU A 108 -9.81 23.80 -22.28
CA LEU A 108 -10.85 24.18 -21.32
C LEU A 108 -11.31 22.98 -20.47
N HIS A 109 -10.93 22.92 -19.20
CA HIS A 109 -11.88 23.14 -18.11
C HIS A 109 -11.24 22.91 -16.75
N SER A 110 -11.20 23.99 -15.96
CA SER A 110 -11.34 23.98 -14.51
C SER A 110 -12.71 23.38 -14.09
N ARG A 111 -13.00 22.14 -14.49
CA ARG A 111 -14.01 21.29 -13.86
C ARG A 111 -13.26 20.19 -13.15
N LEU A 112 -13.52 20.03 -11.85
CA LEU A 112 -13.07 18.88 -11.10
C LEU A 112 -13.38 17.62 -11.90
N MET A 113 -12.37 16.76 -12.08
CA MET A 113 -12.50 15.55 -12.88
C MET A 113 -13.65 14.70 -12.32
N GLN A 114 -14.64 14.40 -13.17
CA GLN A 114 -15.76 13.57 -12.77
C GLN A 114 -15.24 12.19 -12.35
N GLU A 115 -15.90 11.56 -11.39
CA GLU A 115 -15.40 10.32 -10.78
C GLU A 115 -15.22 9.17 -11.77
N GLY A 116 -16.08 9.06 -12.80
CA GLY A 116 -15.96 8.04 -13.85
C GLY A 116 -14.72 8.21 -14.74
N ASP A 117 -14.38 9.45 -15.09
CA ASP A 117 -13.19 9.74 -15.89
C ASP A 117 -11.92 9.47 -15.08
N ALA A 118 -11.90 9.90 -13.81
CA ALA A 118 -10.79 9.66 -12.89
C ALA A 118 -10.52 8.16 -12.71
N LEU A 119 -11.58 7.37 -12.62
CA LEU A 119 -11.49 5.92 -12.46
C LEU A 119 -10.90 5.23 -13.69
N THR A 120 -11.26 5.69 -14.89
CA THR A 120 -10.73 5.14 -16.14
C THR A 120 -9.23 5.43 -16.28
N VAL A 121 -8.82 6.67 -16.03
CA VAL A 121 -7.40 7.07 -16.04
C VAL A 121 -6.61 6.32 -14.97
N ALA A 122 -7.15 6.21 -13.76
CA ALA A 122 -6.52 5.47 -12.67
C ALA A 122 -6.32 3.99 -13.00
N PHE A 123 -7.27 3.36 -13.70
CA PHE A 123 -7.10 1.97 -14.12
C PHE A 123 -5.98 1.81 -15.16
N ASP A 124 -5.88 2.73 -16.12
CA ASP A 124 -4.83 2.67 -17.14
C ASP A 124 -3.44 2.90 -16.51
N PHE A 125 -3.33 3.77 -15.51
CA PHE A 125 -2.09 3.94 -14.72
C PHE A 125 -1.80 2.76 -13.81
N PHE A 126 -2.84 2.15 -13.22
CA PHE A 126 -2.70 0.93 -12.44
C PHE A 126 -2.08 -0.20 -13.29
N LEU A 127 -2.46 -0.35 -14.55
CA LEU A 127 -1.83 -1.34 -15.44
C LEU A 127 -0.33 -1.10 -15.65
N ILE A 128 0.10 0.16 -15.63
CA ILE A 128 1.50 0.55 -15.69
C ILE A 128 2.19 0.26 -14.35
N SER A 129 1.71 0.82 -13.25
CA SER A 129 2.36 0.74 -11.94
C SER A 129 2.33 -0.65 -11.32
N LYS A 130 1.38 -1.50 -11.69
CA LYS A 130 1.34 -2.93 -11.30
C LYS A 130 2.65 -3.67 -11.57
N ARG A 131 3.41 -3.24 -12.58
CA ARG A 131 4.74 -3.78 -12.88
C ARG A 131 5.75 -3.46 -11.78
N LEU A 132 5.70 -2.27 -11.19
CA LEU A 132 6.60 -1.85 -10.11
C LEU A 132 6.45 -2.72 -8.86
N PHE A 133 5.22 -3.07 -8.48
CA PHE A 133 4.93 -3.96 -7.34
C PHE A 133 5.38 -5.42 -7.57
N ALA A 134 5.76 -5.76 -8.81
CA ALA A 134 6.31 -7.06 -9.18
C ALA A 134 7.83 -7.01 -9.40
N ASP A 135 8.50 -5.94 -8.95
CA ASP A 135 9.92 -5.66 -9.18
C ASP A 135 10.31 -5.64 -10.67
N LEU A 136 9.38 -5.21 -11.53
CA LEU A 136 9.63 -5.01 -12.96
C LEU A 136 9.90 -3.53 -13.23
N ILE A 137 10.80 -3.27 -14.18
CA ILE A 137 11.19 -1.93 -14.58
C ILE A 137 10.15 -1.36 -15.54
N LEU A 138 9.76 -0.09 -15.34
CA LEU A 138 8.91 0.62 -16.28
C LEU A 138 9.65 0.94 -17.57
N SER A 139 8.96 0.82 -18.70
CA SER A 139 9.51 1.25 -19.98
C SER A 139 9.42 2.76 -20.13
N PHE A 140 10.27 3.33 -20.99
CA PHE A 140 10.18 4.75 -21.35
C PHE A 140 8.80 5.13 -21.94
N GLN A 141 8.17 4.20 -22.68
CA GLN A 141 6.84 4.40 -23.24
C GLN A 141 5.77 4.53 -22.14
N ASP A 142 5.91 3.81 -21.04
CA ASP A 142 4.97 3.88 -19.92
C ASP A 142 5.03 5.26 -19.25
N LEU A 143 6.23 5.84 -19.10
CA LEU A 143 6.41 7.19 -18.58
C LEU A 143 5.82 8.25 -19.52
N GLN A 144 6.06 8.13 -20.83
CA GLN A 144 5.49 9.05 -21.83
C GLN A 144 3.96 9.05 -21.85
N LYS A 145 3.32 7.93 -21.49
CA LYS A 145 1.85 7.83 -21.40
C LYS A 145 1.27 8.53 -20.18
N SER A 146 1.91 8.41 -19.01
CA SER A 146 1.36 8.95 -17.76
C SER A 146 1.76 10.40 -17.49
N GLN A 147 2.94 10.83 -17.94
CA GLN A 147 3.46 12.16 -17.63
C GLN A 147 2.57 13.33 -18.12
N PRO A 148 2.00 13.32 -19.35
CA PRO A 148 1.19 14.45 -19.83
C PRO A 148 -0.02 14.73 -18.95
N PHE A 149 -0.62 13.70 -18.35
CA PHE A 149 -1.69 13.85 -17.39
C PHE A 149 -1.22 14.64 -16.16
N PHE A 150 -0.17 14.18 -15.47
CA PHE A 150 0.30 14.84 -14.25
C PHE A 150 0.83 16.26 -14.49
N LEU A 151 1.30 16.56 -15.70
CA LEU A 151 1.72 17.93 -16.08
C LEU A 151 0.53 18.90 -16.24
N ARG A 152 -0.65 18.39 -16.60
CA ARG A 152 -1.85 19.21 -16.85
C ARG A 152 -2.82 19.22 -15.67
N SER A 153 -2.79 18.17 -14.84
CA SER A 153 -3.67 17.98 -13.70
C SER A 153 -3.32 18.90 -12.52
N ASN A 154 -4.33 19.24 -11.71
CA ASN A 154 -4.10 19.84 -10.39
C ASN A 154 -3.72 18.74 -9.37
N TRP A 155 -3.17 19.14 -8.23
CA TRP A 155 -2.75 18.19 -7.20
C TRP A 155 -3.92 17.36 -6.64
N LYS A 156 -5.14 17.90 -6.57
CA LYS A 156 -6.31 17.17 -6.06
C LYS A 156 -6.68 16.01 -6.98
N ASP A 157 -6.75 16.26 -8.29
CA ASP A 157 -7.06 15.26 -9.30
C ASP A 157 -5.92 14.24 -9.41
N ALA A 158 -4.66 14.68 -9.30
CA ALA A 158 -3.50 13.77 -9.27
C ALA A 158 -3.55 12.82 -8.06
N PHE A 159 -3.75 13.34 -6.85
CA PHE A 159 -3.89 12.49 -5.66
C PHE A 159 -5.13 11.60 -5.75
N LYS A 160 -6.27 12.10 -6.24
CA LYS A 160 -7.49 11.30 -6.46
C LYS A 160 -7.23 10.10 -7.37
N VAL A 161 -6.52 10.29 -8.48
CA VAL A 161 -6.15 9.22 -9.41
C VAL A 161 -5.18 8.24 -8.76
N ILE A 162 -4.16 8.72 -8.05
CA ILE A 162 -3.20 7.86 -7.33
C ILE A 162 -3.90 7.04 -6.23
N GLU A 163 -4.86 7.63 -5.51
CA GLU A 163 -5.65 6.93 -4.51
C GLU A 163 -6.49 5.80 -5.11
N MET A 164 -7.10 6.03 -6.27
CA MET A 164 -7.83 4.99 -7.03
C MET A 164 -6.88 3.89 -7.52
N GLU A 165 -5.72 4.28 -8.06
CA GLU A 165 -4.68 3.37 -8.55
C GLU A 165 -4.17 2.44 -7.43
N LEU A 166 -3.84 3.00 -6.28
CA LEU A 166 -3.41 2.25 -5.09
C LEU A 166 -4.56 1.41 -4.52
N GLY A 167 -5.82 1.87 -4.63
CA GLY A 167 -7.01 1.08 -4.30
C GLY A 167 -7.09 -0.19 -5.15
N PHE A 168 -6.92 -0.08 -6.47
CA PHE A 168 -6.85 -1.24 -7.37
C PHE A 168 -5.68 -2.16 -7.00
N MET A 169 -4.53 -1.62 -6.60
CA MET A 169 -3.39 -2.42 -6.17
C MET A 169 -3.67 -3.20 -4.87
N TYR A 170 -4.27 -2.51 -3.90
CA TYR A 170 -4.71 -3.13 -2.66
C TYR A 170 -5.67 -4.29 -2.93
N ASP A 171 -6.58 -4.09 -3.89
CA ASP A 171 -7.51 -5.12 -4.33
C ASP A 171 -6.86 -6.34 -4.99
N VAL A 172 -5.70 -6.16 -5.65
CA VAL A 172 -4.92 -7.27 -6.23
C VAL A 172 -4.26 -8.11 -5.13
N PHE A 173 -3.69 -7.47 -4.12
CA PHE A 173 -2.88 -8.16 -3.10
C PHE A 173 -3.69 -8.68 -1.92
N PHE A 174 -4.70 -7.92 -1.48
CA PHE A 174 -5.33 -8.14 -0.18
C PHE A 174 -6.81 -8.51 -0.28
N THR A 175 -7.47 -8.24 -1.41
CA THR A 175 -8.87 -8.60 -1.60
C THR A 175 -9.05 -9.71 -2.62
N LYS A 176 -10.24 -10.33 -2.62
CA LYS A 176 -10.61 -11.30 -3.65
C LYS A 176 -11.01 -10.62 -4.97
N ALA A 177 -10.97 -9.29 -5.05
CA ALA A 177 -11.62 -8.51 -6.11
C ALA A 177 -11.18 -8.95 -7.51
N THR A 178 -9.88 -9.14 -7.75
CA THR A 178 -9.37 -9.52 -9.08
C THR A 178 -9.92 -10.85 -9.61
N ILE A 179 -10.15 -11.83 -8.73
CA ILE A 179 -10.70 -13.14 -9.08
C ILE A 179 -12.22 -13.09 -9.18
N VAL A 180 -12.85 -12.26 -8.36
CA VAL A 180 -14.31 -12.17 -8.28
C VAL A 180 -14.88 -11.32 -9.43
N HIS A 181 -14.19 -10.27 -9.85
CA HIS A 181 -14.54 -9.46 -11.02
C HIS A 181 -14.14 -10.11 -12.35
N HIS A 182 -13.38 -11.20 -12.31
CA HIS A 182 -13.25 -12.08 -13.47
C HIS A 182 -14.60 -12.75 -13.72
N PHE A 183 -15.05 -12.84 -14.98
CA PHE A 183 -16.36 -13.40 -15.36
C PHE A 183 -16.71 -14.72 -14.63
N TRP A 184 -15.72 -15.61 -14.51
CA TRP A 184 -15.86 -16.88 -13.79
C TRP A 184 -16.10 -16.75 -12.28
N GLY A 185 -15.57 -15.72 -11.62
CA GLY A 185 -15.79 -15.46 -10.19
C GLY A 185 -17.23 -15.07 -9.89
N GLY A 186 -17.85 -14.25 -10.74
CA GLY A 186 -19.28 -13.94 -10.66
C GLY A 186 -20.16 -15.18 -10.81
N VAL A 187 -19.85 -16.03 -11.79
CA VAL A 187 -20.56 -17.31 -12.02
C VAL A 187 -20.41 -18.24 -10.81
N LEU A 188 -19.20 -18.41 -10.28
CA LEU A 188 -18.95 -19.26 -9.12
C LEU A 188 -19.70 -18.80 -7.86
N ARG A 189 -19.79 -17.49 -7.62
CA ARG A 189 -20.59 -16.94 -6.51
C ARG A 189 -22.08 -17.12 -6.70
N SER A 190 -22.58 -16.96 -7.92
CA SER A 190 -23.98 -17.25 -8.20
C SER A 190 -24.29 -18.72 -7.94
N ILE A 191 -23.40 -19.64 -8.32
CA ILE A 191 -23.56 -21.08 -8.01
C ILE A 191 -23.52 -21.30 -6.50
N SER A 192 -22.58 -20.70 -5.77
CA SER A 192 -22.50 -20.81 -4.30
C SER A 192 -23.78 -20.32 -3.62
N PHE A 193 -24.27 -19.14 -4.00
CA PHE A 193 -25.50 -18.55 -3.47
C PHE A 193 -26.74 -19.40 -3.80
N SER A 194 -26.89 -19.83 -5.05
CA SER A 194 -28.00 -20.70 -5.43
C SER A 194 -27.96 -22.03 -4.68
N SER A 195 -26.75 -22.56 -4.43
CA SER A 195 -26.56 -23.80 -3.68
C SER A 195 -26.91 -23.64 -2.20
N THR A 196 -26.49 -22.56 -1.54
CA THR A 196 -26.85 -22.30 -0.13
C THR A 196 -28.35 -21.99 0.02
N ALA A 197 -28.94 -21.27 -0.92
CA ALA A 197 -30.39 -21.03 -0.97
C ALA A 197 -31.17 -22.33 -1.17
N ALA A 198 -30.72 -23.21 -2.09
CA ALA A 198 -31.33 -24.53 -2.29
C ALA A 198 -31.23 -25.40 -1.03
N ALA A 199 -30.12 -25.34 -0.30
CA ALA A 199 -29.97 -26.04 0.98
C ALA A 199 -30.95 -25.50 2.04
N LEU A 200 -31.15 -24.18 2.13
CA LEU A 200 -32.15 -23.60 3.04
C LEU A 200 -33.57 -24.03 2.67
N ILE A 201 -33.93 -23.97 1.39
CA ILE A 201 -35.25 -24.40 0.91
C ILE A 201 -35.46 -25.89 1.22
N ALA A 202 -34.48 -26.74 0.91
CA ALA A 202 -34.54 -28.17 1.21
C ALA A 202 -34.68 -28.43 2.71
N PHE A 203 -33.96 -27.70 3.56
CA PHE A 203 -34.07 -27.79 5.02
C PHE A 203 -35.46 -27.42 5.52
N CYS A 204 -36.10 -26.41 4.93
CA CYS A 204 -37.46 -26.00 5.26
C CYS A 204 -38.54 -26.98 4.77
N LEU A 205 -38.26 -27.77 3.74
CA LEU A 205 -39.19 -28.75 3.16
C LEU A 205 -39.15 -30.13 3.86
N ILE A 206 -38.09 -30.43 4.61
CA ILE A 206 -37.97 -31.67 5.38
C ILE A 206 -38.92 -31.62 6.58
N ASP A 207 -39.58 -32.74 6.90
CA ASP A 207 -40.39 -32.86 8.11
C ASP A 207 -39.49 -32.87 9.36
N LEU A 208 -39.48 -31.73 10.06
CA LEU A 208 -38.65 -31.48 11.24
C LEU A 208 -39.30 -31.93 12.56
N SER A 209 -40.48 -32.58 12.51
CA SER A 209 -41.25 -33.02 13.68
C SER A 209 -40.51 -33.99 14.61
N GLY A 210 -39.46 -34.68 14.12
CA GLY A 210 -38.62 -35.61 14.88
C GLY A 210 -37.32 -35.03 15.45
N TYR A 211 -37.00 -33.77 15.20
CA TYR A 211 -35.72 -33.16 15.58
C TYR A 211 -35.88 -32.22 16.79
N SER A 212 -34.82 -32.07 17.60
CA SER A 212 -34.87 -31.14 18.74
C SER A 212 -34.94 -29.69 18.24
N SER A 213 -35.77 -28.88 18.89
CA SER A 213 -35.92 -27.45 18.55
C SER A 213 -34.59 -26.69 18.52
N ALA A 214 -33.64 -27.09 19.38
CA ALA A 214 -32.28 -26.55 19.40
C ALA A 214 -31.50 -26.86 18.11
N THR A 215 -31.53 -28.11 17.61
CA THR A 215 -30.82 -28.49 16.37
C THR A 215 -31.40 -27.80 15.13
N VAL A 216 -32.72 -27.60 15.10
CA VAL A 216 -33.41 -26.84 14.05
C VAL A 216 -33.01 -25.38 14.09
N GLY A 217 -33.03 -24.76 15.27
CA GLY A 217 -32.62 -23.37 15.48
C GLY A 217 -31.18 -23.11 15.06
N ILE A 218 -30.23 -23.96 15.49
CA ILE A 218 -28.82 -23.85 15.11
C ILE A 218 -28.64 -23.91 13.59
N SER A 219 -29.31 -24.85 12.91
CA SER A 219 -29.19 -25.03 11.46
C SER A 219 -29.75 -23.84 10.68
N LEU A 220 -30.88 -23.28 11.10
CA LEU A 220 -31.46 -22.06 10.51
C LEU A 220 -30.55 -20.84 10.68
N ILE A 221 -29.95 -20.67 11.87
CA ILE A 221 -28.99 -19.60 12.14
C ILE A 221 -27.75 -19.75 11.25
N LEU A 222 -27.21 -20.96 11.10
CA LEU A 222 -26.03 -21.22 10.26
C LEU A 222 -26.32 -20.98 8.77
N LEU A 223 -27.44 -21.49 8.24
CA LEU A 223 -27.82 -21.30 6.84
C LEU A 223 -28.20 -19.84 6.54
N GLY A 224 -28.95 -19.20 7.44
CA GLY A 224 -29.27 -17.78 7.35
C GLY A 224 -28.03 -16.89 7.40
N GLY A 225 -27.10 -17.17 8.32
CA GLY A 225 -25.80 -16.50 8.38
C GLY A 225 -24.96 -16.71 7.13
N ALA A 226 -24.95 -17.92 6.56
CA ALA A 226 -24.27 -18.21 5.31
C ALA A 226 -24.83 -17.41 4.13
N ILE A 227 -26.15 -17.30 4.01
CA ILE A 227 -26.81 -16.46 2.99
C ILE A 227 -26.50 -14.98 3.24
N GLY A 228 -26.54 -14.52 4.49
CA GLY A 228 -26.19 -13.15 4.85
C GLY A 228 -24.76 -12.78 4.44
N LEU A 229 -23.80 -13.69 4.66
CA LEU A 229 -22.41 -13.50 4.21
C LEU A 229 -22.26 -13.48 2.69
N GLU A 230 -23.02 -14.30 1.96
CA GLU A 230 -23.04 -14.26 0.49
C GLU A 230 -23.64 -12.95 -0.04
N LEU A 231 -24.76 -12.49 0.54
CA LEU A 231 -25.38 -11.21 0.22
C LEU A 231 -24.43 -10.04 0.51
N TYR A 232 -23.72 -10.08 1.64
CA TYR A 232 -22.69 -9.10 1.95
C TYR A 232 -21.55 -9.10 0.93
N ALA A 233 -21.09 -10.27 0.50
CA ALA A 233 -20.05 -10.40 -0.52
C ALA A 233 -20.49 -9.91 -1.91
N ILE A 234 -21.77 -10.09 -2.27
CA ILE A 234 -22.38 -9.54 -3.49
C ILE A 234 -22.50 -8.02 -3.37
N PHE A 235 -22.95 -7.51 -2.22
CA PHE A 235 -23.03 -6.08 -1.96
C PHE A 235 -21.66 -5.40 -2.11
N GLY A 236 -20.62 -5.94 -1.47
CA GLY A 236 -19.25 -5.41 -1.58
C GLY A 236 -18.68 -5.48 -3.01
N LEU A 237 -19.10 -6.47 -3.81
CA LEU A 237 -18.75 -6.54 -5.23
C LEU A 237 -19.42 -5.40 -6.02
N LEU A 238 -20.73 -5.21 -5.84
CA LEU A 238 -21.48 -4.18 -6.55
C LEU A 238 -21.00 -2.78 -6.18
N SER A 239 -20.59 -2.57 -4.93
CA SER A 239 -20.08 -1.29 -4.45
C SER A 239 -18.60 -1.03 -4.73
N SER A 240 -17.90 -1.92 -5.43
CA SER A 240 -16.46 -1.77 -5.71
C SER A 240 -16.14 -0.83 -6.88
N ASP A 241 -14.92 -0.29 -6.86
CA ASP A 241 -14.35 0.50 -7.95
C ASP A 241 -14.29 -0.29 -9.28
N TRP A 242 -14.07 -1.60 -9.22
CA TRP A 242 -14.07 -2.49 -10.38
C TRP A 242 -15.42 -2.55 -11.09
N THR A 243 -16.52 -2.60 -10.33
CA THR A 243 -17.88 -2.59 -10.91
C THR A 243 -18.16 -1.23 -11.55
N MET A 244 -17.77 -0.13 -10.90
CA MET A 244 -17.92 1.20 -11.49
C MET A 244 -17.12 1.36 -12.78
N LEU A 245 -15.89 0.86 -12.83
CA LEU A 245 -15.06 0.88 -14.03
C LEU A 245 -15.70 0.07 -15.16
N TRP A 246 -16.18 -1.14 -14.85
CA TRP A 246 -16.87 -1.98 -15.81
C TRP A 246 -18.12 -1.29 -16.37
N MET A 247 -18.92 -0.64 -15.52
CA MET A 247 -20.08 0.15 -15.95
C MET A 247 -19.68 1.34 -16.84
N SER A 248 -18.59 2.03 -16.52
CA SER A 248 -18.10 3.16 -17.31
C SER A 248 -17.65 2.76 -18.72
N ARG A 249 -17.24 1.51 -18.91
CA ARG A 249 -16.78 0.98 -20.21
C ARG A 249 -17.89 0.32 -21.03
N HIS A 250 -19.03 0.00 -20.41
CA HIS A 250 -20.14 -0.70 -21.04
C HIS A 250 -21.45 0.09 -20.92
N ASP A 251 -21.81 0.81 -21.98
CA ASP A 251 -23.01 1.65 -22.01
C ASP A 251 -24.35 0.88 -21.99
N ASN A 252 -24.32 -0.44 -22.21
CA ASN A 252 -25.51 -1.27 -22.43
C ASN A 252 -26.33 -1.63 -21.17
N LEU A 253 -26.01 -1.10 -19.99
CA LEU A 253 -26.79 -1.35 -18.77
C LEU A 253 -28.03 -0.47 -18.66
N ARG A 254 -29.15 -1.09 -18.25
CA ARG A 254 -30.39 -0.38 -17.89
C ARG A 254 -30.10 0.75 -16.90
N ALA A 255 -30.64 1.94 -17.18
CA ALA A 255 -30.43 3.16 -16.39
C ALA A 255 -30.79 2.96 -14.89
N GLU A 256 -31.83 2.18 -14.60
CA GLU A 256 -32.24 1.85 -13.23
C GLU A 256 -31.17 1.07 -12.45
N MET A 257 -30.54 0.09 -13.11
CA MET A 257 -29.47 -0.72 -12.51
C MET A 257 -28.22 0.11 -12.27
N ARG A 258 -27.90 1.01 -13.20
CA ARG A 258 -26.80 2.00 -13.06
C ARG A 258 -27.05 2.92 -11.85
N GLY A 259 -28.27 3.43 -11.69
CA GLY A 259 -28.65 4.29 -10.57
C GLY A 259 -28.71 3.57 -9.21
N LEU A 260 -28.98 2.26 -9.19
CA LEU A 260 -28.87 1.46 -7.97
C LEU A 260 -27.40 1.25 -7.59
N ILE A 261 -26.55 0.86 -8.53
CA ILE A 261 -25.13 0.59 -8.26
C ILE A 261 -24.40 1.88 -7.85
N SER A 262 -24.69 3.03 -8.48
CA SER A 262 -24.09 4.31 -8.08
C SER A 262 -24.47 4.71 -6.65
N ARG A 263 -25.73 4.48 -6.25
CA ARG A 263 -26.19 4.70 -4.86
C ARG A 263 -25.48 3.74 -3.90
N LEU A 264 -25.37 2.47 -4.26
CA LEU A 264 -24.65 1.47 -3.46
C LEU A 264 -23.17 1.81 -3.29
N HIS A 265 -22.52 2.30 -4.34
CA HIS A 265 -21.13 2.78 -4.26
C HIS A 265 -21.01 3.99 -3.32
N SER A 266 -21.92 4.97 -3.42
CA SER A 266 -21.92 6.14 -2.53
C SER A 266 -22.17 5.80 -1.05
N LEU A 267 -22.89 4.70 -0.79
CA LEU A 267 -23.12 4.16 0.56
C LEU A 267 -21.92 3.36 1.08
N SER A 268 -21.03 2.92 0.19
CA SER A 268 -19.80 2.23 0.56
C SER A 268 -18.84 3.25 1.16
N ILE A 269 -18.52 3.08 2.45
CA ILE A 269 -17.48 3.85 3.14
C ILE A 269 -16.10 3.36 2.67
N ASN A 270 -15.83 3.40 1.37
CA ASN A 270 -14.53 3.03 0.82
C ASN A 270 -13.63 4.26 0.88
N LYS A 271 -13.22 4.65 2.10
CA LYS A 271 -12.02 5.47 2.23
C LYS A 271 -10.87 4.61 1.69
N ARG A 272 -10.46 4.87 0.45
CA ARG A 272 -9.40 4.13 -0.26
C ARG A 272 -8.08 4.15 0.53
N TRP A 273 -7.87 5.19 1.33
CA TRP A 273 -6.85 5.25 2.37
C TRP A 273 -7.30 6.17 3.51
N SER A 274 -6.65 6.04 4.67
CA SER A 274 -7.02 6.73 5.92
C SER A 274 -6.76 8.24 5.89
N ASN A 275 -6.02 8.76 4.91
CA ASN A 275 -5.44 10.11 4.92
C ASN A 275 -4.50 10.38 6.11
N CYS A 276 -3.96 9.33 6.73
CA CYS A 276 -3.03 9.44 7.85
C CYS A 276 -1.75 8.65 7.61
N VAL A 277 -0.66 9.09 8.24
CA VAL A 277 0.63 8.41 8.25
C VAL A 277 1.11 8.19 9.67
N ALA A 278 1.73 7.04 9.91
CA ALA A 278 2.28 6.68 11.21
C ALA A 278 3.45 7.61 11.58
N GLN A 279 3.58 7.89 12.87
CA GLN A 279 4.55 8.84 13.41
C GLN A 279 5.49 8.14 14.37
N PHE A 280 6.78 8.44 14.24
CA PHE A 280 7.76 8.07 15.25
C PHE A 280 8.77 9.20 15.45
N ASN A 281 8.99 9.56 16.71
CA ASN A 281 9.98 10.57 17.08
C ASN A 281 10.92 10.01 18.15
N MET A 282 12.21 10.00 17.83
CA MET A 282 13.22 9.36 18.68
C MET A 282 13.36 10.03 20.05
N LEU A 283 13.42 11.37 20.10
CA LEU A 283 13.64 12.10 21.35
C LEU A 283 12.43 12.03 22.28
N SER A 284 11.21 12.08 21.74
CA SER A 284 9.98 11.86 22.51
C SER A 284 9.97 10.47 23.14
N SER A 285 10.28 9.43 22.37
CA SER A 285 10.36 8.05 22.85
C SER A 285 11.40 7.87 23.98
N CYS A 286 12.61 8.44 23.84
CA CYS A 286 13.64 8.40 24.90
C CYS A 286 13.17 9.04 26.22
N LEU A 287 12.34 10.09 26.14
CA LEU A 287 11.81 10.77 27.32
C LEU A 287 10.68 9.98 27.98
N GLU A 288 9.84 9.31 27.20
CA GLU A 288 8.82 8.38 27.71
C GLU A 288 9.48 7.19 28.40
N ASP A 289 10.48 6.57 27.80
CA ASP A 289 11.26 5.48 28.40
C ASP A 289 11.86 5.88 29.75
N ARG A 290 12.42 7.09 29.85
CA ARG A 290 12.97 7.58 31.12
C ARG A 290 11.89 7.65 32.20
N ARG A 291 10.68 8.12 31.86
CA ARG A 291 9.55 8.17 32.80
C ARG A 291 9.12 6.77 33.23
N VAL A 292 9.07 5.82 32.29
CA VAL A 292 8.70 4.43 32.54
C VAL A 292 9.77 3.68 33.35
N ARG A 293 11.06 3.91 33.08
CA ARG A 293 12.20 3.29 33.79
C ARG A 293 12.29 3.71 35.25
N CYS A 294 11.80 4.91 35.61
CA CYS A 294 11.61 5.30 37.01
C CYS A 294 10.59 4.42 37.75
N CYS A 295 9.76 3.65 37.03
CA CYS A 295 8.78 2.72 37.58
C CYS A 295 9.19 1.28 37.27
N GLY A 296 9.97 0.65 38.16
CA GLY A 296 10.70 -0.60 37.89
C GLY A 296 9.90 -1.78 37.28
N LEU A 297 8.63 -1.96 37.64
CA LEU A 297 7.79 -3.04 37.09
C LEU A 297 7.31 -2.76 35.65
N LEU A 298 7.15 -1.48 35.28
CA LEU A 298 6.62 -1.06 33.98
C LEU A 298 7.66 -1.20 32.86
N ASN A 299 8.96 -1.15 33.17
CA ASN A 299 10.03 -1.23 32.17
C ASN A 299 10.06 -2.57 31.42
N TRP A 300 9.81 -3.69 32.10
CA TRP A 300 9.75 -5.01 31.47
C TRP A 300 8.54 -5.16 30.54
N ILE A 301 7.38 -4.65 30.98
CA ILE A 301 6.14 -4.66 30.19
C ILE A 301 6.27 -3.74 28.96
N HIS A 302 6.84 -2.55 29.14
CA HIS A 302 6.99 -1.57 28.06
C HIS A 302 7.88 -2.08 26.92
N LYS A 303 9.01 -2.72 27.24
CA LYS A 303 9.92 -3.28 26.23
C LYS A 303 9.29 -4.41 25.41
N GLN A 304 8.37 -5.18 26.01
CA GLN A 304 7.62 -6.22 25.29
C GLN A 304 6.43 -5.66 24.51
N LEU A 305 5.90 -4.50 24.91
CA LEU A 305 4.73 -3.87 24.29
C LEU A 305 5.10 -2.84 23.21
N GLU A 306 6.34 -2.38 23.15
CA GLU A 306 6.83 -1.42 22.14
C GLU A 306 6.63 -1.95 20.70
N ASP A 307 6.65 -3.27 20.50
CA ASP A 307 6.33 -3.92 19.21
C ASP A 307 4.83 -4.03 18.91
N TYR A 308 3.97 -3.89 19.92
CA TYR A 308 2.51 -4.05 19.84
C TYR A 308 1.72 -2.74 20.04
N GLN A 309 2.40 -1.63 20.34
CA GLN A 309 1.75 -0.35 20.60
C GLN A 309 1.17 0.20 19.30
N ASP A 310 -0.08 0.66 19.34
CA ASP A 310 -0.71 1.33 18.19
C ASP A 310 0.14 2.53 17.78
N ASP A 311 0.60 2.50 16.53
CA ASP A 311 1.39 3.57 15.95
C ASP A 311 0.56 4.87 15.97
N GLN A 312 1.13 5.97 16.46
CA GLN A 312 0.45 7.26 16.42
C GLN A 312 0.22 7.66 14.96
N MET A 313 -1.04 7.81 14.57
CA MET A 313 -1.43 8.21 13.22
C MET A 313 -1.71 9.72 13.19
N GLU A 314 -1.03 10.45 12.32
CA GLU A 314 -1.30 11.87 12.09
C GLU A 314 -1.86 12.09 10.68
N PRO A 315 -2.84 12.99 10.50
CA PRO A 315 -3.43 13.29 9.20
C PRO A 315 -2.42 13.99 8.29
N VAL A 316 -2.42 13.60 7.01
CA VAL A 316 -1.63 14.26 5.96
C VAL A 316 -2.36 15.54 5.55
N SER A 317 -1.77 16.69 5.84
CA SER A 317 -2.35 17.98 5.47
C SER A 317 -2.43 18.18 3.95
N GLU A 318 -3.42 18.94 3.50
CA GLU A 318 -3.56 19.32 2.08
C GLU A 318 -2.36 20.15 1.61
N TYR A 319 -1.76 20.96 2.50
CA TYR A 319 -0.50 21.68 2.26
C TYR A 319 0.64 20.71 1.90
N LEU A 320 0.80 19.62 2.65
CA LEU A 320 1.84 18.62 2.39
C LEU A 320 1.62 17.92 1.05
N LYS A 321 0.39 17.52 0.74
CA LYS A 321 0.05 16.93 -0.58
C LYS A 321 0.39 17.87 -1.72
N LYS A 322 -0.06 19.12 -1.64
CA LYS A 322 0.23 20.16 -2.62
C LYS A 322 1.74 20.37 -2.79
N SER A 323 2.48 20.48 -1.69
CA SER A 323 3.93 20.68 -1.69
C SER A 323 4.70 19.52 -2.33
N ILE A 324 4.27 18.28 -2.10
CA ILE A 324 4.86 17.09 -2.76
C ILE A 324 4.61 17.15 -4.26
N PHE A 325 3.37 17.42 -4.66
CA PHE A 325 2.99 17.49 -6.07
C PHE A 325 3.76 18.58 -6.82
N GLU A 326 3.84 19.79 -6.25
CA GLU A 326 4.57 20.92 -6.86
C GLU A 326 6.06 20.63 -7.01
N GLN A 327 6.69 19.96 -6.04
CA GLN A 327 8.10 19.56 -6.15
C GLN A 327 8.33 18.51 -7.25
N LEU A 328 7.45 17.52 -7.37
CA LEU A 328 7.52 16.53 -8.45
C LEU A 328 7.25 17.17 -9.82
N LEU A 329 6.33 18.13 -9.89
CA LEU A 329 6.03 18.90 -11.08
C LEU A 329 7.21 19.78 -11.51
N GLU A 330 7.87 20.47 -10.57
CA GLU A 330 9.10 21.25 -10.83
C GLU A 330 10.20 20.35 -11.41
N LYS A 331 10.41 19.16 -10.83
CA LYS A 331 11.39 18.18 -11.36
C LYS A 331 11.02 17.68 -12.75
N SER A 332 9.76 17.33 -12.98
CA SER A 332 9.27 16.84 -14.27
C SER A 332 9.45 17.91 -15.36
N ASN A 333 9.15 19.17 -15.05
CA ASN A 333 9.36 20.29 -15.99
C ASN A 333 10.84 20.55 -16.30
N LYS A 334 11.74 20.42 -15.33
CA LYS A 334 13.19 20.53 -15.57
C LYS A 334 13.75 19.45 -16.49
N ALA A 335 13.15 18.26 -16.48
CA ALA A 335 13.55 17.15 -17.34
C ALA A 335 13.09 17.29 -18.81
N ARG A 336 12.35 18.35 -19.14
CA ARG A 336 11.78 18.56 -20.47
C ARG A 336 12.65 19.54 -21.27
N LEU A 337 13.35 19.03 -22.28
CA LEU A 337 14.09 19.84 -23.25
C LEU A 337 13.31 19.83 -24.58
N GLU A 338 12.98 21.02 -25.13
CA GLU A 338 12.35 21.16 -26.46
C GLU A 338 11.12 20.25 -26.69
N ASN A 339 10.21 20.18 -25.71
CA ASN A 339 9.02 19.29 -25.72
C ASN A 339 9.31 17.78 -25.74
N THR A 340 10.55 17.37 -25.52
CA THR A 340 10.96 15.97 -25.37
C THR A 340 11.41 15.68 -23.93
N VAL A 341 11.16 14.44 -23.48
CA VAL A 341 11.48 13.99 -22.13
C VAL A 341 12.89 13.40 -22.13
N ASP A 342 13.81 14.04 -21.40
CA ASP A 342 15.13 13.46 -21.18
C ASP A 342 15.06 12.44 -20.03
N PHE A 343 15.00 11.16 -20.39
CA PHE A 343 14.94 10.07 -19.42
C PHE A 343 16.18 9.98 -18.54
N ARG A 344 17.37 10.33 -19.07
CA ARG A 344 18.60 10.32 -18.29
C ARG A 344 18.53 11.38 -17.20
N LEU A 345 18.06 12.57 -17.55
CA LEU A 345 17.83 13.66 -16.61
C LEU A 345 16.72 13.33 -15.60
N CYS A 346 15.62 12.68 -16.02
CA CYS A 346 14.61 12.18 -15.08
C CYS A 346 15.22 11.25 -14.02
N LYS A 347 16.03 10.28 -14.45
CA LYS A 347 16.70 9.33 -13.55
C LYS A 347 17.64 10.03 -12.58
N GLU A 348 18.40 11.00 -13.07
CA GLU A 348 19.29 11.83 -12.24
C GLU A 348 18.50 12.63 -11.19
N LEU A 349 17.43 13.32 -11.59
CA LEU A 349 16.57 14.10 -10.70
C LEU A 349 15.84 13.24 -9.64
N CYS A 350 15.52 11.99 -9.97
CA CYS A 350 14.97 11.00 -9.03
C CYS A 350 16.04 10.45 -8.07
N SER A 351 17.31 10.42 -8.48
CA SER A 351 18.41 9.95 -7.63
C SER A 351 18.84 10.96 -6.56
N TYR A 352 18.47 12.23 -6.70
CA TYR A 352 18.81 13.27 -5.72
C TYR A 352 18.21 13.00 -4.33
N ARG A 353 19.10 12.79 -3.36
CA ARG A 353 18.80 12.61 -1.93
C ARG A 353 18.99 13.92 -1.13
N GLY A 354 18.49 15.02 -1.67
CA GLY A 354 18.66 16.36 -1.08
C GLY A 354 19.71 17.23 -1.79
N GLU A 355 20.59 16.64 -2.62
CA GLU A 355 21.62 17.36 -3.37
C GLU A 355 21.04 18.52 -4.21
N GLY A 356 19.94 18.26 -4.93
CA GLY A 356 19.27 19.28 -5.74
C GLY A 356 18.76 20.46 -4.90
N VAL A 357 18.32 20.21 -3.65
CA VAL A 357 17.88 21.26 -2.72
C VAL A 357 19.09 22.04 -2.20
N LEU A 358 20.14 21.36 -1.77
CA LEU A 358 21.37 22.00 -1.30
C LEU A 358 22.05 22.85 -2.38
N LYS A 359 22.06 22.40 -3.64
CA LYS A 359 22.51 23.19 -4.79
C LYS A 359 21.64 24.43 -5.01
N LYS A 360 20.30 24.27 -4.96
CA LYS A 360 19.33 25.39 -5.12
C LYS A 360 19.55 26.49 -4.08
N PHE A 361 19.85 26.12 -2.84
CA PHE A 361 20.11 27.07 -1.75
C PHE A 361 21.60 27.42 -1.55
N LYS A 362 22.50 26.95 -2.41
CA LYS A 362 23.96 27.16 -2.32
C LYS A 362 24.55 26.71 -0.97
N CYS A 363 24.00 25.65 -0.39
CA CYS A 363 24.43 25.08 0.89
C CYS A 363 25.26 23.79 0.74
N ILE A 364 25.57 23.36 -0.48
CA ILE A 364 26.26 22.09 -0.73
C ILE A 364 27.65 22.03 -0.09
N GLU A 365 28.40 23.13 -0.09
CA GLU A 365 29.74 23.17 0.51
C GLU A 365 29.70 23.05 2.04
N LYS A 366 28.65 23.58 2.69
CA LYS A 366 28.48 23.56 4.15
C LYS A 366 27.82 22.27 4.65
N LEU A 367 26.86 21.74 3.89
CA LEU A 367 25.95 20.68 4.32
C LEU A 367 26.05 19.39 3.47
N GLY A 368 26.86 19.35 2.41
CA GLY A 368 26.93 18.20 1.49
C GLY A 368 27.31 16.89 2.18
N TRP A 369 28.19 16.95 3.19
CA TRP A 369 28.58 15.80 3.99
C TRP A 369 27.38 15.07 4.65
N SER A 370 26.24 15.74 4.88
CA SER A 370 25.07 15.12 5.52
C SER A 370 24.21 14.30 4.57
N ILE A 371 24.44 14.40 3.25
CA ILE A 371 23.73 13.62 2.22
C ILE A 371 24.65 12.63 1.48
N GLU A 372 25.97 12.75 1.64
CA GLU A 372 26.98 11.83 1.12
C GLU A 372 27.14 10.55 1.97
N VAL A 373 26.26 10.36 2.96
CA VAL A 373 26.22 9.19 3.84
C VAL A 373 25.25 8.13 3.32
N GLU A 374 25.27 6.95 3.95
CA GLU A 374 24.29 5.90 3.68
C GLU A 374 22.85 6.38 3.93
N PHE A 375 21.88 5.78 3.22
CA PHE A 375 20.50 6.29 3.18
C PHE A 375 19.82 6.33 4.55
N ASP A 376 20.00 5.26 5.33
CA ASP A 376 19.51 5.14 6.70
C ASP A 376 20.17 6.17 7.64
N GLN A 377 21.47 6.41 7.47
CA GLN A 377 22.19 7.43 8.23
C GLN A 377 21.65 8.83 7.93
N SER A 378 21.38 9.13 6.65
CA SER A 378 20.77 10.40 6.23
C SER A 378 19.39 10.60 6.88
N ILE A 379 18.55 9.56 6.95
CA ILE A 379 17.23 9.66 7.60
C ILE A 379 17.38 10.06 9.08
N ILE A 380 18.26 9.37 9.82
CA ILE A 380 18.44 9.64 11.26
C ILE A 380 19.02 11.04 11.49
N LEU A 381 20.06 11.42 10.72
CA LEU A 381 20.71 12.73 10.79
C LEU A 381 19.71 13.86 10.58
N TRP A 382 19.01 13.83 9.44
CA TRP A 382 18.07 14.88 9.08
C TRP A 382 16.84 14.86 9.99
N HIS A 383 16.37 13.70 10.45
CA HIS A 383 15.26 13.64 11.41
C HIS A 383 15.58 14.40 12.69
N ILE A 384 16.72 14.08 13.31
CA ILE A 384 17.15 14.72 14.57
C ILE A 384 17.41 16.21 14.32
N ALA A 385 18.11 16.57 13.24
CA ALA A 385 18.39 17.97 12.94
C ALA A 385 17.12 18.80 12.74
N THR A 386 16.15 18.27 11.98
CA THR A 386 14.83 18.88 11.81
C THR A 386 14.10 19.03 13.13
N ASP A 387 14.09 18.01 13.97
CA ASP A 387 13.42 18.05 15.27
C ASP A 387 14.06 19.08 16.22
N LEU A 388 15.40 19.21 16.20
CA LEU A 388 16.12 20.24 16.96
C LEU A 388 15.77 21.66 16.48
N CYS A 389 15.75 21.89 15.16
CA CYS A 389 15.39 23.19 14.59
C CYS A 389 13.93 23.57 14.92
N LEU A 390 12.98 22.66 14.70
CA LEU A 390 11.56 22.93 14.93
C LEU A 390 11.21 23.25 16.38
N ASN A 391 11.91 22.64 17.36
CA ASN A 391 11.69 22.87 18.79
C ASN A 391 12.46 24.08 19.37
N SER A 392 13.33 24.70 18.57
CA SER A 392 14.14 25.85 18.99
C SER A 392 13.55 27.20 18.62
N ASP A 393 12.67 27.23 17.62
CA ASP A 393 12.04 28.45 17.13
C ASP A 393 10.72 28.70 17.88
N ASP A 394 10.74 29.61 18.86
CA ASP A 394 9.61 30.08 19.70
C ASP A 394 8.56 30.93 18.93
N GLY A 395 8.34 30.62 17.63
CA GLY A 395 7.39 31.33 16.78
C GLY A 395 5.94 31.09 17.21
N GLY A 396 5.22 32.16 17.57
CA GLY A 396 3.84 32.10 18.04
C GLY A 396 2.87 31.49 17.01
N ASN A 397 1.77 30.91 17.52
CA ASN A 397 0.77 30.09 16.81
C ASN A 397 -0.04 30.77 15.67
N GLN A 398 0.42 31.88 15.10
CA GLN A 398 -0.28 32.61 14.02
C GLN A 398 0.63 33.00 12.84
N ASP A 399 1.71 32.25 12.59
CA ASP A 399 2.60 32.46 11.43
C ASP A 399 2.12 31.63 10.22
N PRO A 400 2.04 32.18 8.99
CA PRO A 400 1.90 31.38 7.75
C PRO A 400 2.90 30.23 7.60
N ASP A 401 4.00 30.21 8.35
CA ASP A 401 4.94 29.08 8.39
C ASP A 401 4.45 27.86 9.21
N THR A 402 3.31 27.95 9.91
CA THR A 402 2.80 26.87 10.78
C THR A 402 2.47 25.59 10.01
N GLU A 403 1.73 25.69 8.89
CA GLU A 403 1.38 24.52 8.06
C GLU A 403 2.63 23.86 7.46
N ARG A 404 3.63 24.67 7.11
CA ARG A 404 4.91 24.20 6.58
C ARG A 404 5.71 23.47 7.64
N ARG A 405 5.84 24.03 8.84
CA ARG A 405 6.51 23.40 9.98
C ARG A 405 5.87 22.07 10.34
N GLU A 406 4.55 22.02 10.30
CA GLU A 406 3.80 20.79 10.52
C GLU A 406 4.05 19.75 9.42
N ALA A 407 4.03 20.15 8.16
CA ALA A 407 4.34 19.27 7.04
C ALA A 407 5.77 18.69 7.13
N ILE A 408 6.75 19.51 7.55
CA ILE A 408 8.13 19.09 7.81
C ILE A 408 8.18 18.07 8.96
N ARG A 409 7.48 18.34 10.07
CA ARG A 409 7.40 17.45 11.25
C ARG A 409 6.83 16.08 10.87
N VAL A 410 5.66 16.06 10.23
CA VAL A 410 4.96 14.83 9.80
C VAL A 410 5.83 14.01 8.85
N THR A 411 6.48 14.65 7.87
CA THR A 411 7.35 13.96 6.91
C THR A 411 8.57 13.36 7.59
N SER A 412 9.24 14.13 8.46
CA SER A 412 10.44 13.69 9.18
C SER A 412 10.16 12.51 10.11
N ASN A 413 9.07 12.58 10.88
CA ASN A 413 8.65 11.51 11.78
C ASN A 413 8.20 10.26 11.03
N TYR A 414 7.50 10.41 9.89
CA TYR A 414 7.10 9.27 9.06
C TYR A 414 8.31 8.54 8.47
N MET A 415 9.33 9.28 7.98
CA MET A 415 10.55 8.65 7.46
C MET A 415 11.32 7.87 8.53
N LEU A 416 11.38 8.40 9.77
CA LEU A 416 11.99 7.65 10.88
C LEU A 416 11.14 6.44 11.28
N PHE A 417 9.81 6.56 11.28
CA PHE A 417 8.90 5.44 11.50
C PHE A 417 9.16 4.30 10.50
N VAL A 418 9.28 4.61 9.21
CA VAL A 418 9.58 3.61 8.17
C VAL A 418 10.90 2.91 8.46
N LEU A 419 11.96 3.66 8.81
CA LEU A 419 13.26 3.09 9.16
C LEU A 419 13.19 2.14 10.38
N MET A 420 12.42 2.51 11.40
CA MET A 420 12.32 1.74 12.65
C MET A 420 11.43 0.49 12.49
N LYS A 421 10.20 0.67 12.01
CA LYS A 421 9.13 -0.35 12.06
C LYS A 421 8.94 -1.09 10.74
N ARG A 422 9.38 -0.51 9.63
CA ARG A 422 9.24 -1.06 8.26
C ARG A 422 10.56 -1.02 7.47
N PRO A 423 11.69 -1.48 8.04
CA PRO A 423 13.01 -1.36 7.42
C PRO A 423 13.10 -2.05 6.05
N PHE A 424 12.28 -3.09 5.83
CA PHE A 424 12.19 -3.81 4.56
C PHE A 424 11.69 -2.93 3.38
N MET A 425 11.13 -1.75 3.66
CA MET A 425 10.73 -0.78 2.63
C MET A 425 11.90 0.12 2.17
N LEU A 426 13.04 0.06 2.86
CA LEU A 426 14.22 0.87 2.58
C LEU A 426 15.36 0.00 2.03
N PRO A 427 16.37 0.60 1.39
CA PRO A 427 17.57 -0.12 0.99
C PRO A 427 18.23 -0.82 2.19
N ASP A 428 18.83 -1.99 1.93
CA ASP A 428 19.59 -2.72 2.94
C ASP A 428 20.71 -1.84 3.52
N GLY A 429 20.88 -1.90 4.84
CA GLY A 429 21.87 -1.10 5.56
C GLY A 429 21.86 -1.38 7.06
N ILE A 430 22.69 -0.66 7.81
CA ILE A 430 22.82 -0.81 9.27
C ILE A 430 21.91 0.15 10.04
N GLY A 431 20.78 0.55 9.46
CA GLY A 431 19.89 1.58 9.99
C GLY A 431 19.35 1.30 11.38
N GLN A 432 19.01 0.04 11.65
CA GLN A 432 18.58 -0.37 12.99
C GLN A 432 19.70 -0.22 14.02
N ILE A 433 20.93 -0.63 13.68
CA ILE A 433 22.10 -0.50 14.57
C ILE A 433 22.40 0.98 14.83
N ARG A 434 22.43 1.80 13.77
CA ARG A 434 22.62 3.25 13.89
C ARG A 434 21.56 3.91 14.76
N LEU A 435 20.29 3.55 14.56
CA LEU A 435 19.18 4.08 15.34
C LEU A 435 19.29 3.66 16.81
N GLN A 436 19.62 2.39 17.07
CA GLN A 436 19.80 1.86 18.42
C GLN A 436 20.95 2.57 19.16
N ASP A 437 22.11 2.70 18.52
CA ASP A 437 23.26 3.40 19.09
C ASP A 437 22.96 4.89 19.33
N THR A 438 22.25 5.54 18.40
CA THR A 438 21.85 6.94 18.50
C THR A 438 20.85 7.16 19.63
N ARG A 439 19.88 6.25 19.79
CA ARG A 439 18.92 6.25 20.90
C ARG A 439 19.63 6.04 22.23
N ALA A 440 20.53 5.07 22.31
CA ALA A 440 21.30 4.80 23.54
C ALA A 440 22.12 6.01 23.98
N GLU A 441 22.78 6.70 23.04
CA GLU A 441 23.51 7.93 23.37
C GLU A 441 22.57 9.06 23.84
N ALA A 442 21.42 9.23 23.18
CA ALA A 442 20.42 10.22 23.60
C ALA A 442 19.86 9.91 25.00
N GLU A 443 19.61 8.64 25.30
CA GLU A 443 19.18 8.19 26.62
C GLU A 443 20.22 8.51 27.70
N VAL A 444 21.50 8.19 27.46
CA VAL A 444 22.59 8.53 28.38
C VAL A 444 22.67 10.04 28.59
N PHE A 445 22.64 10.81 27.51
CA PHE A 445 22.67 12.28 27.55
C PHE A 445 21.54 12.87 28.41
N ILE A 446 20.32 12.32 28.26
CA ILE A 446 19.13 12.74 29.00
C ILE A 446 19.22 12.30 30.47
N GLN A 447 19.73 11.10 30.76
CA GLN A 447 19.82 10.55 32.12
C GLN A 447 20.85 11.28 32.99
N GLU A 448 22.01 11.61 32.43
CA GLU A 448 23.06 12.38 33.12
C GLU A 448 22.58 13.78 33.54
N ARG A 449 21.62 14.35 32.79
CA ARG A 449 21.08 15.70 33.01
C ARG A 449 19.70 15.64 33.63
N LYS A 450 19.67 15.58 34.97
CA LYS A 450 18.43 15.46 35.76
C LYS A 450 17.43 16.59 35.52
N ASP A 451 17.89 17.76 35.06
CA ASP A 451 17.06 18.92 34.79
C ASP A 451 16.27 18.83 33.47
N ILE A 452 16.59 17.90 32.56
CA ILE A 452 15.80 17.64 31.36
C ILE A 452 14.46 16.99 31.75
N ARG A 453 13.36 17.75 31.64
CA ARG A 453 11.99 17.27 31.96
C ARG A 453 11.08 17.11 30.75
N ASN A 454 11.38 17.84 29.67
CA ASN A 454 10.58 17.86 28.46
C ASN A 454 11.48 17.91 27.22
N LYS A 455 10.86 17.69 26.06
CA LYS A 455 11.53 17.63 24.77
C LYS A 455 12.21 18.95 24.37
N SER A 456 11.53 20.08 24.53
CA SER A 456 12.09 21.39 24.19
C SER A 456 13.40 21.67 24.95
N LEU A 457 13.46 21.35 26.25
CA LEU A 457 14.68 21.52 27.04
C LEU A 457 15.79 20.54 26.63
N ALA A 458 15.44 19.30 26.25
CA ALA A 458 16.40 18.35 25.70
C ALA A 458 17.01 18.89 24.40
N CYS A 459 16.19 19.39 23.47
CA CYS A 459 16.64 19.99 22.22
C CYS A 459 17.55 21.21 22.45
N LYS A 460 17.14 22.13 23.32
CA LYS A 460 17.95 23.32 23.67
C LYS A 460 19.32 22.91 24.23
N LYS A 461 19.38 21.91 25.11
CA LYS A 461 20.65 21.43 25.67
C LYS A 461 21.51 20.69 24.67
N LEU A 462 20.94 19.85 23.81
CA LEU A 462 21.67 19.17 22.74
C LEU A 462 22.39 20.18 21.83
N LEU A 463 21.72 21.29 21.50
CA LEU A 463 22.30 22.38 20.69
C LEU A 463 23.40 23.18 21.41
N THR A 464 23.44 23.17 22.75
CA THR A 464 24.51 23.84 23.51
C THR A 464 25.80 23.02 23.61
N VAL A 465 25.77 21.74 23.20
CA VAL A 465 26.96 20.89 23.26
C VAL A 465 27.97 21.33 22.22
N ASP A 466 29.19 21.61 22.69
CA ASP A 466 30.31 21.92 21.83
C ASP A 466 30.77 20.68 21.05
N THR A 467 30.69 20.78 19.73
CA THR A 467 30.99 19.69 18.78
C THR A 467 32.18 20.03 17.89
N ARG A 468 33.10 20.87 18.38
CA ARG A 468 34.38 21.21 17.72
C ARG A 468 35.22 19.96 17.36
N ILE A 469 35.19 18.94 18.21
CA ILE A 469 35.78 17.62 17.91
C ILE A 469 34.71 16.76 17.25
N SER A 470 35.02 16.21 16.07
CA SER A 470 34.07 15.35 15.35
C SER A 470 33.71 14.12 16.20
N PRO A 471 32.40 13.80 16.36
CA PRO A 471 31.95 12.64 17.12
C PRO A 471 32.61 11.32 16.70
N ILE A 472 32.92 11.17 15.40
CA ILE A 472 33.58 9.97 14.86
C ILE A 472 34.99 9.77 15.46
N HIS A 473 35.71 10.84 15.78
CA HIS A 473 37.04 10.76 16.40
C HIS A 473 36.98 10.34 17.87
N VAL A 474 35.87 10.61 18.56
CA VAL A 474 35.68 10.24 19.97
C VAL A 474 35.17 8.80 20.09
N LYS A 475 34.23 8.41 19.22
CA LYS A 475 33.58 7.09 19.28
C LYS A 475 34.35 6.01 18.54
N GLY A 476 35.10 6.37 17.50
CA GLY A 476 35.72 5.43 16.58
C GLY A 476 34.70 4.46 16.00
N ASP A 477 35.09 3.20 15.82
CA ASP A 477 34.21 2.15 15.30
C ASP A 477 33.27 1.51 16.34
N ARG A 478 33.38 1.91 17.62
CA ARG A 478 32.62 1.26 18.71
C ARG A 478 31.13 1.61 18.73
N SER A 479 30.76 2.77 18.17
CA SER A 479 29.37 3.22 18.09
C SER A 479 29.14 3.88 16.74
N LYS A 480 28.01 3.54 16.11
CA LYS A 480 27.54 4.14 14.86
C LYS A 480 26.52 5.26 15.10
N SER A 481 26.47 5.79 16.31
CA SER A 481 25.56 6.89 16.66
C SER A 481 25.90 8.17 15.91
N VAL A 482 24.85 8.85 15.43
CA VAL A 482 24.93 10.13 14.70
C VAL A 482 24.29 11.31 15.43
N LEU A 483 24.00 11.18 16.74
CA LEU A 483 23.29 12.21 17.52
C LEU A 483 23.97 13.59 17.44
N PHE A 484 25.28 13.64 17.72
CA PHE A 484 26.02 14.89 17.74
C PHE A 484 26.41 15.38 16.33
N ASP A 485 26.46 14.50 15.33
CA ASP A 485 26.55 14.93 13.94
C ASP A 485 25.25 15.61 13.50
N ALA A 486 24.09 15.10 13.93
CA ALA A 486 22.82 15.78 13.72
C ALA A 486 22.74 17.13 14.46
N CYS A 487 23.34 17.25 15.65
CA CYS A 487 23.45 18.54 16.35
C CYS A 487 24.30 19.54 15.56
N ARG A 488 25.45 19.09 14.99
CA ARG A 488 26.28 19.92 14.09
C ARG A 488 25.51 20.36 12.85
N LEU A 489 24.73 19.46 12.27
CA LEU A 489 23.87 19.75 11.13
C LEU A 489 22.80 20.79 11.50
N ALA A 490 22.11 20.63 12.63
CA ALA A 490 21.11 21.58 13.12
C ALA A 490 21.71 22.98 13.37
N THR A 491 22.88 23.05 14.02
CA THR A 491 23.59 24.32 14.23
C THR A 491 24.04 24.97 12.92
N SER A 492 24.29 24.19 11.87
CA SER A 492 24.65 24.70 10.55
C SER A 492 23.45 25.19 9.72
N LEU A 493 22.25 24.71 10.03
CA LEU A 493 20.98 25.09 9.39
C LEU A 493 20.39 26.38 9.98
N ARG A 494 20.72 26.68 11.24
CA ARG A 494 20.43 27.96 11.90
C ARG A 494 21.47 29.01 11.49
#